data_AF-A0A7S4NCC3-F1
#
_entry.id   AF-A0A7S4NCC3-F1
#
_cell.length_a   1.000
_cell.length_b   1.000
_cell.length_c   1.000
_cell.angle_alpha   90.00
_cell.angle_beta   90.00
_cell.angle_gamma   90.00
#
_symmetry.space_group_name_H-M   'P 1'
#
loop_
_entity.id
_entity.type
_entity.pdbx_description
1 polymer ?
#
loop_
_entity_poly.entity_id
_entity_poly.type
_entity_poly.pdbx_seq_one_letter_code
_entity_poly.pdbx_strand_id
1 'polypeptide(L)'
;MKTISLAVIHSFALFGSASAFSAPAFARRGDRGSWSALFVSTETLYQAVECAENRNKHDIEELEKLAAELEGAKECNFEIGDELCQKEIQDRLDVAEILRLKIEMELRLDYLQNANLFAEDVKKEHDKDERQKFKEALQANRDKVESGSDLGLW
;
A
#
# COMPACT_ATOMS: atom_id res chain seq x y z
N MET A 1 23.48 56.88 41.67
CA MET A 1 23.65 55.42 41.78
C MET A 1 23.39 54.82 40.41
N LYS A 2 24.32 54.02 39.90
CA LYS A 2 24.27 53.38 38.57
C LYS A 2 23.50 52.06 38.68
N THR A 3 22.53 51.83 37.81
CA THR A 3 21.95 50.49 37.60
C THR A 3 22.10 50.10 36.13
N ILE A 4 22.59 48.88 35.93
CA ILE A 4 23.15 48.32 34.71
C ILE A 4 22.06 47.54 33.98
N SER A 5 21.93 47.77 32.67
CA SER A 5 21.16 46.96 31.73
C SER A 5 21.71 45.54 31.60
N LEU A 6 20.82 44.55 31.52
CA LEU A 6 21.11 43.24 30.95
C LEU A 6 19.90 42.81 30.11
N ALA A 7 20.01 43.02 28.79
CA ALA A 7 19.10 42.48 27.81
C ALA A 7 19.54 41.04 27.50
N VAL A 8 18.65 40.08 27.73
CA VAL A 8 18.86 38.67 27.40
C VAL A 8 18.37 38.45 25.97
N ILE A 9 19.31 38.30 25.03
CA ILE A 9 19.04 37.91 23.65
C ILE A 9 19.12 36.38 23.58
N HIS A 10 17.97 35.71 23.45
CA HIS A 10 17.90 34.29 23.12
C HIS A 10 17.91 34.12 21.60
N SER A 11 19.06 33.74 21.05
CA SER A 11 19.19 33.26 19.68
C SER A 11 18.92 31.76 19.65
N PHE A 12 17.73 31.36 19.21
CA PHE A 12 17.45 29.96 18.83
C PHE A 12 17.85 29.76 17.37
N ALA A 13 18.96 29.04 17.14
CA ALA A 13 19.29 28.47 15.85
C ALA A 13 18.53 27.15 15.70
N LEU A 14 17.50 27.12 14.87
CA LEU A 14 16.88 25.88 14.39
C LEU A 14 17.71 25.39 13.20
N PHE A 15 18.53 24.36 13.42
CA PHE A 15 19.15 23.58 12.37
C PHE A 15 18.06 22.79 11.63
N GLY A 16 17.78 23.19 10.40
CA GLY A 16 16.99 22.42 9.45
C GLY A 16 17.83 21.29 8.86
N SER A 17 17.47 20.05 9.18
CA SER A 17 17.92 18.87 8.45
C SER A 17 16.83 18.47 7.47
N ALA A 18 16.92 18.98 6.23
CA ALA A 18 16.12 18.49 5.11
C ALA A 18 16.79 17.22 4.55
N SER A 19 16.33 16.05 4.98
CA SER A 19 16.63 14.79 4.29
C SER A 19 15.80 14.73 3.00
N ALA A 20 16.43 15.10 1.89
CA ALA A 20 15.88 14.88 0.56
C ALA A 20 15.96 13.37 0.23
N PHE A 21 14.94 12.62 0.63
CA PHE A 21 14.66 11.31 0.03
C PHE A 21 14.13 11.57 -1.38
N SER A 22 14.99 11.44 -2.38
CA SER A 22 14.59 11.43 -3.78
C SER A 22 13.87 10.12 -4.05
N ALA A 23 12.53 10.15 -4.03
CA ALA A 23 11.73 9.05 -4.55
C ALA A 23 12.08 8.81 -6.02
N PRO A 24 12.14 7.55 -6.50
CA PRO A 24 12.29 7.28 -7.92
C PRO A 24 11.09 7.88 -8.66
N ALA A 25 11.38 8.82 -9.55
CA ALA A 25 10.40 9.37 -10.47
C ALA A 25 9.98 8.24 -11.43
N PHE A 26 8.90 7.54 -11.09
CA PHE A 26 8.24 6.62 -11.99
C PHE A 26 7.66 7.45 -13.13
N ALA A 27 8.39 7.49 -14.25
CA ALA A 27 7.95 8.15 -15.46
C ALA A 27 6.70 7.44 -15.97
N ARG A 28 5.51 7.95 -15.61
CA ARG A 28 4.25 7.57 -16.23
C ARG A 28 4.35 7.92 -17.71
N ARG A 29 4.57 6.90 -18.54
CA ARG A 29 4.60 6.98 -19.99
C ARG A 29 3.19 7.34 -20.46
N GLY A 30 2.96 8.63 -20.66
CA GLY A 30 1.71 9.15 -21.19
C GLY A 30 1.56 8.77 -22.65
N ASP A 31 0.90 7.64 -22.91
CA ASP A 31 0.34 7.37 -24.21
C ASP A 31 -1.00 8.11 -24.33
N ARG A 32 -1.06 9.04 -25.27
CA ARG A 32 -2.21 9.91 -25.52
C ARG A 32 -3.25 9.11 -26.30
N GLY A 33 -3.96 8.23 -25.60
CA GLY A 33 -5.23 7.70 -26.06
C GLY A 33 -6.24 8.84 -26.22
N SER A 34 -6.91 8.86 -27.37
CA SER A 34 -7.96 9.78 -27.77
C SER A 34 -8.83 10.26 -26.60
N TRP A 35 -8.87 11.59 -26.39
CA TRP A 35 -9.71 12.28 -25.40
C TRP A 35 -11.18 12.28 -25.83
N SER A 36 -11.76 11.09 -26.01
CA SER A 36 -13.20 10.91 -26.15
C SER A 36 -13.86 10.90 -24.77
N ALA A 37 -13.46 11.83 -23.89
CA ALA A 37 -13.99 11.95 -22.55
C ALA A 37 -15.15 12.95 -22.58
N LEU A 38 -16.36 12.45 -22.85
CA LEU A 38 -17.57 13.22 -22.54
C LEU A 38 -18.57 12.43 -21.71
N PHE A 39 -18.57 11.10 -21.75
CA PHE A 39 -19.56 10.31 -21.00
C PHE A 39 -18.96 9.01 -20.48
N VAL A 40 -19.08 8.79 -19.16
CA VAL A 40 -18.91 7.46 -18.58
C VAL A 40 -20.21 6.70 -18.74
N SER A 41 -20.14 5.49 -19.30
CA SER A 41 -21.31 4.64 -19.41
C SER A 41 -21.71 4.07 -18.05
N THR A 42 -23.00 3.86 -17.82
CA THR A 42 -23.51 3.21 -16.61
C THR A 42 -22.90 1.82 -16.41
N GLU A 43 -22.65 1.11 -17.50
CA GLU A 43 -22.00 -0.21 -17.49
C GLU A 43 -20.58 -0.13 -16.93
N THR A 44 -19.81 0.89 -17.33
CA THR A 44 -18.46 1.15 -16.81
C THR A 44 -18.48 1.37 -15.30
N LEU A 45 -19.45 2.14 -14.78
CA LEU A 45 -19.57 2.39 -13.34
C LEU A 45 -19.93 1.10 -12.58
N TYR A 46 -20.89 0.32 -13.06
CA TYR A 46 -21.25 -0.95 -12.43
C TYR A 46 -20.09 -1.94 -12.44
N GLN A 47 -19.37 -2.03 -13.56
CA GLN A 47 -18.19 -2.87 -13.67
C GLN A 47 -17.11 -2.43 -12.68
N ALA A 48 -16.87 -1.12 -12.53
CA ALA A 48 -15.92 -0.59 -11.56
C ALA A 48 -16.31 -0.93 -10.10
N VAL A 49 -17.59 -0.81 -9.75
CA VAL A 49 -18.10 -1.16 -8.42
C VAL A 49 -17.97 -2.66 -8.17
N GLU A 50 -18.34 -3.50 -9.14
CA GLU A 50 -18.18 -4.96 -9.04
C GLU A 50 -16.70 -5.33 -8.87
N CYS A 51 -15.81 -4.69 -9.63
CA CYS A 51 -14.37 -4.85 -9.50
C CYS A 51 -13.85 -4.37 -8.13
N ALA A 52 -14.45 -3.36 -7.52
CA ALA A 52 -14.08 -2.89 -6.18
C ALA A 52 -14.51 -3.87 -5.08
N GLU A 53 -15.73 -4.41 -5.16
CA GLU A 53 -16.30 -5.32 -4.15
C GLU A 53 -15.73 -6.73 -4.23
N ASN A 54 -15.47 -7.25 -5.43
CA ASN A 54 -15.02 -8.62 -5.61
C ASN A 54 -13.58 -8.81 -5.13
N ARG A 55 -13.35 -9.83 -4.29
CA ARG A 55 -12.01 -10.23 -3.85
C ARG A 55 -11.20 -10.97 -4.91
N ASN A 56 -11.82 -11.29 -6.04
CA ASN A 56 -11.12 -11.96 -7.14
C ASN A 56 -10.08 -11.01 -7.76
N LYS A 57 -8.96 -11.59 -8.21
CA LYS A 57 -7.93 -10.85 -8.93
C LYS A 57 -8.49 -10.43 -10.29
N HIS A 58 -8.74 -9.13 -10.42
CA HIS A 58 -8.94 -8.48 -11.72
C HIS A 58 -7.58 -8.12 -12.31
N ASP A 59 -7.52 -8.00 -13.64
CA ASP A 59 -6.29 -7.58 -14.30
C ASP A 59 -5.96 -6.12 -13.96
N ILE A 60 -4.69 -5.83 -13.73
CA ILE A 60 -4.25 -4.50 -13.27
C ILE A 60 -4.50 -3.46 -14.38
N GLU A 61 -4.32 -3.85 -15.65
CA GLU A 61 -4.56 -2.97 -16.80
C GLU A 61 -6.03 -2.57 -16.92
N GLU A 62 -6.96 -3.52 -16.68
CA GLU A 62 -8.39 -3.24 -16.68
C GLU A 62 -8.79 -2.29 -15.55
N LEU A 63 -8.28 -2.52 -14.33
CA LEU A 63 -8.53 -1.63 -13.19
C LEU A 63 -8.00 -0.23 -13.45
N GLU A 64 -6.80 -0.09 -14.04
CA GLU A 64 -6.22 1.21 -14.35
C GLU A 64 -7.03 1.96 -15.40
N LYS A 65 -7.52 1.25 -16.42
CA LYS A 65 -8.40 1.81 -17.44
C LYS A 65 -9.72 2.31 -16.84
N LEU A 66 -10.38 1.49 -16.01
CA LEU A 66 -11.64 1.87 -15.35
C LEU A 66 -11.47 3.09 -14.44
N ALA A 67 -10.40 3.12 -13.64
CA ALA A 67 -10.08 4.28 -12.80
C ALA A 67 -9.88 5.55 -13.62
N ALA A 68 -9.13 5.47 -14.73
CA ALA A 68 -8.89 6.62 -15.61
C ALA A 68 -10.17 7.12 -16.30
N GLU A 69 -11.07 6.21 -16.72
CA GLU A 69 -12.36 6.57 -17.30
C GLU A 69 -13.26 7.29 -16.28
N LEU A 70 -13.29 6.81 -15.02
CA LEU A 70 -14.05 7.44 -13.94
C LEU A 70 -13.52 8.82 -13.56
N GLU A 71 -12.20 8.99 -13.44
CA GLU A 71 -11.52 10.27 -13.17
C GLU A 71 -11.71 11.28 -14.31
N GLY A 72 -11.86 10.79 -15.56
CA GLY A 72 -11.88 11.61 -16.76
C GLY A 72 -13.21 12.31 -17.06
N ALA A 73 -14.33 11.77 -16.60
CA ALA A 73 -15.65 12.35 -16.92
C ALA A 73 -16.04 13.45 -15.92
N LYS A 74 -16.28 14.64 -16.45
CA LYS A 74 -16.57 15.88 -15.70
C LYS A 74 -18.06 16.23 -15.63
N GLU A 75 -18.89 15.48 -16.35
CA GLU A 75 -20.33 15.68 -16.42
C GLU A 75 -21.03 14.67 -15.51
N CYS A 76 -22.17 15.09 -14.95
CA CYS A 76 -23.09 14.24 -14.21
C CYS A 76 -24.12 13.63 -15.17
N ASN A 77 -24.41 12.35 -14.96
CA ASN A 77 -25.21 11.53 -15.87
C ASN A 77 -26.54 11.11 -15.25
N PHE A 78 -26.63 11.05 -13.92
CA PHE A 78 -27.77 10.44 -13.22
C PHE A 78 -28.59 11.47 -12.46
N GLU A 79 -27.94 12.44 -11.80
CA GLU A 79 -28.65 13.39 -10.95
C GLU A 79 -28.77 14.79 -11.59
N ILE A 80 -29.98 15.37 -11.51
CA ILE A 80 -30.27 16.71 -12.03
C ILE A 80 -30.22 17.71 -10.88
N GLY A 81 -29.32 18.68 -10.97
CA GLY A 81 -29.15 19.78 -10.00
C GLY A 81 -27.71 19.88 -9.50
N ASP A 82 -27.24 21.11 -9.26
CA ASP A 82 -25.81 21.37 -9.02
C ASP A 82 -25.24 20.61 -7.81
N GLU A 83 -25.96 20.57 -6.68
CA GLU A 83 -25.51 19.89 -5.46
C GLU A 83 -25.43 18.36 -5.65
N LEU A 84 -26.43 17.80 -6.30
CA LEU A 84 -26.54 16.37 -6.59
C LEU A 84 -25.49 15.94 -7.63
N CYS A 85 -25.28 16.76 -8.65
CA CYS A 85 -24.25 16.58 -9.67
C CYS A 85 -22.84 16.54 -9.05
N GLN A 86 -22.53 17.44 -8.11
CA GLN A 86 -21.24 17.42 -7.40
C GLN A 86 -21.07 16.15 -6.55
N LYS A 87 -22.14 15.69 -5.91
CA LYS A 87 -22.12 14.45 -5.13
C LYS A 87 -21.87 13.23 -6.01
N GLU A 88 -22.55 13.13 -7.16
CA GLU A 88 -22.33 12.05 -8.13
C GLU A 88 -20.88 12.02 -8.63
N ILE A 89 -20.31 13.19 -8.94
CA ILE A 89 -18.90 13.30 -9.35
C ILE A 89 -17.98 12.84 -8.22
N GLN A 90 -18.26 13.23 -6.97
CA GLN A 90 -17.47 12.79 -5.82
C GLN A 90 -17.56 11.28 -5.61
N ASP A 91 -18.76 10.71 -5.64
CA ASP A 91 -18.97 9.26 -5.49
C ASP A 91 -18.18 8.48 -6.57
N ARG A 92 -18.13 9.00 -7.80
CA ARG A 92 -17.33 8.41 -8.89
C ARG A 92 -15.82 8.52 -8.65
N LEU A 93 -15.35 9.65 -8.13
CA LEU A 93 -13.95 9.83 -7.77
C LEU A 93 -13.54 8.91 -6.62
N ASP A 94 -14.42 8.72 -5.63
CA ASP A 94 -14.19 7.81 -4.51
C ASP A 94 -14.05 6.36 -5.01
N VAL A 95 -14.91 5.93 -5.95
CA VAL A 95 -14.78 4.60 -6.59
C VAL A 95 -13.44 4.49 -7.34
N ALA A 96 -13.06 5.51 -8.11
CA ALA A 96 -11.77 5.51 -8.81
C ALA A 96 -10.58 5.42 -7.85
N GLU A 97 -10.62 6.12 -6.72
CA GLU A 97 -9.60 6.04 -5.67
C GLU A 97 -9.50 4.63 -5.08
N ILE A 98 -10.63 3.98 -4.80
CA ILE A 98 -10.65 2.59 -4.33
C ILE A 98 -9.96 1.66 -5.35
N LEU A 99 -10.22 1.83 -6.64
CA LEU A 99 -9.54 1.05 -7.69
C LEU A 99 -8.04 1.30 -7.71
N ARG A 100 -7.58 2.56 -7.56
CA ARG A 100 -6.15 2.91 -7.47
C ARG A 100 -5.48 2.24 -6.28
N LEU A 101 -6.12 2.28 -5.11
CA LEU A 101 -5.62 1.62 -3.90
C LEU A 101 -5.50 0.11 -4.09
N LYS A 102 -6.48 -0.51 -4.76
CA LYS A 102 -6.45 -1.95 -5.07
C LYS A 102 -5.29 -2.32 -5.99
N ILE A 103 -5.05 -1.53 -7.04
CA ILE A 103 -3.89 -1.70 -7.93
C ILE A 103 -2.58 -1.64 -7.13
N GLU A 104 -2.44 -0.62 -6.27
CA GLU A 104 -1.26 -0.46 -5.43
C GLU A 104 -1.05 -1.66 -4.49
N MET A 105 -2.13 -2.18 -3.90
CA MET A 105 -2.06 -3.37 -3.06
C MET A 105 -1.62 -4.61 -3.83
N GLU A 106 -2.17 -4.86 -5.02
CA GLU A 106 -1.79 -6.01 -5.85
C GLU A 106 -0.32 -5.92 -6.29
N LEU A 107 0.15 -4.75 -6.71
CA LEU A 107 1.57 -4.53 -7.07
C LEU A 107 2.49 -4.76 -5.87
N ARG A 108 2.10 -4.33 -4.67
CA ARG A 108 2.88 -4.58 -3.44
C ARG A 108 2.88 -6.05 -3.06
N LEU A 109 1.76 -6.74 -3.21
CA LEU A 109 1.67 -8.18 -2.96
C LEU A 109 2.53 -8.97 -3.94
N ASP A 110 2.48 -8.63 -5.23
CA ASP A 110 3.34 -9.22 -6.25
C ASP A 110 4.82 -8.98 -5.95
N TYR A 111 5.18 -7.75 -5.57
CA TYR A 111 6.53 -7.45 -5.12
C TYR A 111 6.93 -8.30 -3.92
N LEU A 112 6.10 -8.45 -2.89
CA LEU A 112 6.44 -9.27 -1.73
C LEU A 112 6.58 -10.77 -2.06
N GLN A 113 5.80 -11.25 -3.03
CA GLN A 113 5.87 -12.65 -3.49
C GLN A 113 7.13 -12.91 -4.32
N ASN A 114 7.49 -11.96 -5.20
CA ASN A 114 8.60 -12.11 -6.14
C ASN A 114 9.94 -11.65 -5.54
N ALA A 115 9.95 -10.49 -4.88
CA ALA A 115 11.05 -10.00 -4.08
C ALA A 115 10.98 -10.65 -2.70
N ASN A 116 11.25 -11.95 -2.66
CA ASN A 116 11.54 -12.66 -1.43
C ASN A 116 12.91 -12.13 -0.94
N LEU A 117 12.92 -10.92 -0.40
CA LEU A 117 14.11 -10.14 -0.01
C LEU A 117 14.99 -10.90 1.00
N PHE A 118 14.39 -11.85 1.71
CA PHE A 118 15.08 -12.74 2.64
C PHE A 118 15.55 -14.04 1.99
N ALA A 119 15.13 -14.39 0.79
CA ALA A 119 15.54 -15.64 0.13
C ALA A 119 17.02 -15.65 -0.25
N GLU A 120 17.60 -14.48 -0.56
CA GLU A 120 19.03 -14.33 -0.81
C GLU A 120 19.84 -14.29 0.50
N ASP A 121 19.32 -13.62 1.53
CA ASP A 121 19.96 -13.53 2.85
C ASP A 121 19.91 -14.83 3.65
N VAL A 122 18.85 -15.63 3.49
CA VAL A 122 18.78 -16.99 4.05
C VAL A 122 19.67 -17.90 3.20
N LYS A 123 20.95 -17.96 3.57
CA LYS A 123 21.88 -18.99 3.08
C LYS A 123 21.30 -20.37 3.42
N LYS A 124 20.66 -21.01 2.44
CA LYS A 124 19.99 -22.32 2.57
C LYS A 124 20.86 -23.40 3.21
N GLU A 125 22.18 -23.29 3.10
CA GLU A 125 23.15 -24.24 3.69
C GLU A 125 23.36 -24.01 5.19
N HIS A 126 23.39 -22.75 5.66
CA HIS A 126 23.60 -22.44 7.07
C HIS A 126 22.36 -22.77 7.93
N ASP A 127 21.17 -22.51 7.40
CA ASP A 127 19.91 -22.75 8.12
C ASP A 127 19.59 -24.25 8.22
N LYS A 128 19.98 -25.09 7.25
CA LYS A 128 19.73 -26.54 7.34
C LYS A 128 20.53 -27.22 8.45
N ASP A 129 21.83 -26.94 8.55
CA ASP A 129 22.69 -27.56 9.56
C ASP A 129 22.35 -27.08 10.97
N GLU A 130 22.10 -25.78 11.14
CA GLU A 130 21.69 -25.24 12.44
C GLU A 130 20.31 -25.76 12.87
N ARG A 131 19.35 -25.82 11.94
CA ARG A 131 18.01 -26.34 12.21
C ARG A 131 18.02 -27.86 12.44
N GLN A 132 18.92 -28.59 11.80
CA GLN A 132 19.17 -30.01 12.05
C GLN A 132 19.72 -30.22 13.47
N LYS A 133 20.79 -29.49 13.83
CA LYS A 133 21.40 -29.53 15.17
C LYS A 133 20.40 -29.14 16.27
N PHE A 134 19.57 -28.14 16.01
CA PHE A 134 18.53 -27.72 16.95
C PHE A 134 17.45 -28.78 17.15
N LYS A 135 17.01 -29.45 16.06
CA LYS A 135 16.07 -30.59 16.15
C LYS A 135 16.67 -31.76 16.92
N GLU A 136 17.92 -32.11 16.63
CA GLU A 136 18.64 -33.18 17.35
C GLU A 136 18.78 -32.86 18.83
N ALA A 137 19.06 -31.60 19.19
CA ALA A 137 19.12 -31.14 20.58
C ALA A 137 17.76 -31.22 21.29
N LEU A 138 16.65 -30.85 20.62
CA LEU A 138 15.30 -31.00 21.17
C LEU A 138 14.93 -32.46 21.39
N GLN A 139 15.27 -33.33 20.43
CA GLN A 139 15.01 -34.76 20.53
C GLN A 139 15.81 -35.38 21.68
N ALA A 140 17.10 -35.06 21.79
CA ALA A 140 17.93 -35.51 22.89
C ALA A 140 17.45 -35.00 24.25
N ASN A 141 16.89 -33.79 24.33
CA ASN A 141 16.28 -33.28 25.57
C ASN A 141 14.98 -34.01 25.88
N ARG A 142 14.14 -34.29 24.88
CA ARG A 142 12.91 -35.08 25.05
C ARG A 142 13.22 -36.50 25.54
N ASP A 143 14.25 -37.14 25.01
CA ASP A 143 14.64 -38.50 25.39
C ASP A 143 15.27 -38.55 26.81
N LYS A 144 15.85 -37.43 27.28
CA LYS A 144 16.37 -37.29 28.65
C LYS A 144 15.27 -37.01 29.67
N VAL A 145 14.15 -36.42 29.25
CA VAL A 145 12.97 -36.29 30.09
C VAL A 145 12.29 -37.66 30.06
N GLU A 146 12.50 -38.46 31.11
CA GLU A 146 11.78 -39.72 31.30
C GLU A 146 10.28 -39.51 31.03
N SER A 147 9.65 -40.49 30.38
CA SER A 147 8.27 -40.47 29.89
C SER A 147 7.18 -40.38 30.98
N GLY A 148 7.46 -39.71 32.10
CA GLY A 148 6.61 -39.57 33.26
C GLY A 148 6.43 -38.13 33.77
N SER A 149 7.08 -37.10 33.22
CA SER A 149 6.73 -35.72 33.58
C SER A 149 5.58 -35.23 32.69
N ASP A 150 4.37 -35.60 33.11
CA ASP A 150 3.12 -34.92 32.79
C ASP A 150 3.25 -33.46 33.23
N LEU A 151 3.84 -32.62 32.39
CA LEU A 151 3.72 -31.17 32.53
C LEU A 151 2.30 -30.80 32.09
N GLY A 152 1.36 -31.06 33.00
CA GLY A 152 0.03 -30.47 32.98
C GLY A 152 0.19 -28.96 32.82
N LEU A 153 -0.04 -28.50 31.59
CA LEU A 153 -0.38 -27.11 31.30
C LEU A 153 -1.75 -26.86 31.95
N TRP A 154 -1.71 -26.34 33.17
CA TRP A 154 -2.84 -25.68 33.80
C TRP A 154 -3.00 -24.27 33.22
#